data_AF-A0A8S3EEN6-F1
#
_entry.id   AF-A0A8S3EEN6-F1
#
_cell.length_a   1.000
_cell.length_b   1.000
_cell.length_c   1.000
_cell.angle_alpha   90.00
_cell.angle_beta   90.00
_cell.angle_gamma   90.00
#
_symmetry.space_group_name_H-M   'P 1'
#
loop_
_entity.id
_entity.type
_entity.pdbx_description
1 polymer ?
#
loop_
_entity_poly.entity_id
_entity_poly.type
_entity_poly.pdbx_seq_one_letter_code
_entity_poly.pdbx_strand_id
1 'polypeptide(L)'
;WFNLFAFIWFGTFLFAFEEIVLAGVFSNYYWSQERLTTSFPLLYSAAIIIRYHLGSIALGSLLIATLRFIRIVLDYINEKCSSIQRNMVIEFILKCFTCFLWIFEKFLKFLNKNSYVLIASRGYSFCKATRKAFVYVINNCLRSVVLVHLTEWILFCGIISACGCNAYLFYQYLQWTDEFDQLILRWTPIVAIILITYLIASLFFSVYDMAIKTLFVCFLQDLDENDGSIQHPYVMNNELLRLVHKTNIVEKK
;
A
#
# COMPACT_ATOMS: atom_id res chain seq x y z
N TRP A 1 -5.38 27.36 7.04
CA TRP A 1 -5.82 26.59 5.86
C TRP A 1 -4.67 26.21 4.93
N PHE A 2 -3.86 27.14 4.41
CA PHE A 2 -2.72 26.82 3.53
C PHE A 2 -1.72 25.82 4.15
N ASN A 3 -1.20 26.10 5.36
CA ASN A 3 -0.24 25.21 6.03
C ASN A 3 -0.80 23.80 6.29
N LEU A 4 -2.09 23.70 6.62
CA LEU A 4 -2.78 22.41 6.83
C LEU A 4 -2.86 21.63 5.52
N PHE A 5 -3.26 22.28 4.42
CA PHE A 5 -3.31 21.65 3.10
C PHE A 5 -1.92 21.20 2.66
N ALA A 6 -0.90 22.05 2.80
CA ALA A 6 0.48 21.73 2.45
C ALA A 6 1.01 20.54 3.27
N PHE A 7 0.72 20.48 4.58
CA PHE A 7 1.09 19.34 5.42
C PHE A 7 0.42 18.05 4.97
N ILE A 8 -0.88 18.08 4.68
CA ILE A 8 -1.62 16.90 4.19
C ILE A 8 -1.05 16.43 2.85
N TRP A 9 -0.82 17.36 1.92
CA TRP A 9 -0.29 17.04 0.60
C TRP A 9 1.13 16.50 0.65
N PHE A 10 2.01 17.12 1.43
CA PHE A 10 3.37 16.63 1.60
C PHE A 10 3.39 15.24 2.25
N GLY A 11 2.52 15.00 3.25
CA GLY A 11 2.37 13.68 3.84
C GLY A 11 1.91 12.62 2.82
N THR A 12 0.88 12.90 2.02
CA THR A 12 0.44 11.95 0.97
C THR A 12 1.47 11.77 -0.14
N PHE A 13 2.26 12.80 -0.42
CA PHE A 13 3.36 12.74 -1.37
C PHE A 13 4.47 11.80 -0.89
N LEU A 14 4.88 11.88 0.38
CA LEU A 14 5.91 11.02 0.94
C LEU A 14 5.49 9.54 0.94
N PHE A 15 4.25 9.24 1.34
CA PHE A 15 3.73 7.87 1.27
C PHE A 15 3.66 7.37 -0.18
N ALA A 16 3.20 8.20 -1.12
CA ALA A 16 3.16 7.83 -2.53
C ALA A 16 4.57 7.60 -3.12
N PHE A 17 5.56 8.37 -2.66
CA PHE A 17 6.97 8.20 -3.02
C PHE A 17 7.53 6.86 -2.52
N GLU A 18 7.28 6.52 -1.25
CA GLU A 18 7.65 5.21 -0.69
C GLU A 18 7.04 4.05 -1.51
N GLU A 19 5.74 4.11 -1.78
CA GLU A 19 5.02 3.07 -2.51
C GLU A 19 5.60 2.86 -3.92
N ILE A 20 5.82 3.93 -4.69
CA ILE A 20 6.34 3.78 -6.05
C ILE A 20 7.80 3.30 -6.07
N VAL A 21 8.63 3.68 -5.07
CA VAL A 21 10.02 3.20 -4.94
C VAL A 21 10.06 1.71 -4.70
N LEU A 22 9.25 1.22 -3.77
CA LEU A 22 9.11 -0.20 -3.50
C LEU A 22 8.54 -0.95 -4.71
N ALA A 23 7.51 -0.39 -5.37
CA ALA A 23 6.99 -0.94 -6.62
C ALA A 23 8.09 -1.13 -7.67
N GLY A 24 8.96 -0.15 -7.86
CA GLY A 24 10.05 -0.24 -8.85
C GLY A 24 11.03 -1.38 -8.54
N VAL A 25 11.33 -1.62 -7.26
CA VAL A 25 12.19 -2.74 -6.85
C VAL A 25 11.51 -4.07 -7.15
N PHE A 26 10.26 -4.25 -6.71
CA PHE A 26 9.55 -5.52 -6.85
C PHE A 26 9.11 -5.81 -8.30
N SER A 27 8.79 -4.78 -9.09
CA SER A 27 8.51 -4.95 -10.51
C SER A 27 9.77 -5.32 -11.27
N ASN A 28 10.91 -4.69 -10.96
CA ASN A 28 12.19 -5.08 -11.55
C ASN A 28 12.51 -6.54 -11.24
N TYR A 29 12.36 -6.94 -9.96
CA TYR A 29 12.53 -8.33 -9.55
C TYR A 29 11.61 -9.31 -10.32
N TYR A 30 10.34 -8.95 -10.52
CA TYR A 30 9.39 -9.78 -11.27
C TYR A 30 9.79 -9.98 -12.73
N TRP A 31 10.23 -8.90 -13.39
CA TRP A 31 10.56 -8.91 -14.82
C TRP A 31 11.99 -9.34 -15.13
N SER A 32 12.89 -9.35 -14.14
CA SER A 32 14.28 -9.78 -14.31
C SER A 32 14.39 -11.31 -14.23
N GLN A 33 14.76 -11.97 -15.34
CA GLN A 33 15.04 -13.41 -15.35
C GLN A 33 16.32 -13.79 -14.58
N GLU A 34 17.29 -12.88 -14.51
CA GLU A 34 18.47 -12.99 -13.64
C GLU A 34 18.32 -12.05 -12.44
N ARG A 35 18.70 -12.52 -11.25
CA ARG A 35 18.58 -11.79 -9.98
C ARG A 35 19.10 -10.36 -10.10
N LEU A 36 18.37 -9.39 -9.53
CA LEU A 36 18.71 -7.96 -9.42
C LEU A 36 20.23 -7.72 -9.50
N THR A 37 20.73 -7.27 -10.66
CA THR A 37 22.16 -7.11 -10.92
C THR A 37 22.78 -5.92 -10.20
N THR A 38 21.94 -5.07 -9.59
CA THR A 38 22.37 -3.88 -8.84
C THR A 38 22.55 -4.19 -7.36
N SER A 39 23.71 -3.86 -6.79
CA SER A 39 24.00 -4.04 -5.36
C SER A 39 23.06 -3.24 -4.42
N PHE A 40 22.43 -2.18 -4.92
CA PHE A 40 21.52 -1.32 -4.15
C PHE A 40 20.21 -1.05 -4.93
N PRO A 41 19.31 -2.05 -5.03
CA PRO A 41 18.11 -1.95 -5.87
C PRO A 41 17.16 -0.83 -5.41
N LEU A 42 17.08 -0.56 -4.09
CA LEU A 42 16.26 0.52 -3.54
C LEU A 42 16.74 1.90 -4.00
N LEU A 43 18.05 2.18 -3.88
CA LEU A 43 18.64 3.45 -4.30
C LEU A 43 18.52 3.65 -5.81
N TYR A 44 18.71 2.57 -6.58
CA TYR A 44 18.54 2.59 -8.02
C TYR A 44 17.10 2.95 -8.42
N SER A 45 16.10 2.28 -7.83
CA SER A 45 14.68 2.58 -8.04
C SER A 45 14.36 4.02 -7.66
N ALA A 46 14.80 4.48 -6.49
CA ALA A 46 14.61 5.85 -6.02
C ALA A 46 15.21 6.88 -6.99
N ALA A 47 16.43 6.66 -7.50
CA ALA A 47 17.07 7.56 -8.44
C ALA A 47 16.27 7.72 -9.75
N ILE A 48 15.77 6.62 -10.31
CA ILE A 48 14.91 6.63 -11.51
C ILE A 48 13.64 7.42 -11.24
N ILE A 49 12.98 7.15 -10.12
CA ILE A 49 11.69 7.75 -9.77
C ILE A 49 11.84 9.25 -9.51
N ILE A 50 12.90 9.65 -8.80
CA ILE A 50 13.25 11.06 -8.59
C ILE A 50 13.50 11.75 -9.94
N ARG A 51 14.18 11.08 -10.87
CA ARG A 51 14.54 11.68 -12.16
C ARG A 51 13.35 11.81 -13.12
N TYR A 52 12.45 10.82 -13.16
CA TYR A 52 11.46 10.70 -14.24
C TYR A 52 10.00 10.69 -13.79
N HIS A 53 9.69 10.41 -12.52
CA HIS A 53 8.31 10.11 -12.09
C HIS A 53 7.77 10.98 -10.95
N LEU A 54 8.54 11.95 -10.44
CA LEU A 54 8.06 12.89 -9.39
C LEU A 54 6.76 13.61 -9.76
N GLY A 55 6.60 14.01 -11.03
CA GLY A 55 5.38 14.68 -11.49
C GLY A 55 4.13 13.82 -11.35
N SER A 56 4.24 12.52 -11.66
CA SER A 56 3.13 11.56 -11.49
C SER A 56 2.76 11.36 -10.02
N ILE A 57 3.76 11.31 -9.13
CA ILE A 57 3.56 11.19 -7.68
C ILE A 57 2.91 12.45 -7.14
N ALA A 58 3.39 13.63 -7.55
CA ALA A 58 2.82 14.92 -7.17
C ALA A 58 1.35 15.03 -7.57
N LEU A 59 1.00 14.65 -8.80
CA LEU A 59 -0.37 14.67 -9.28
C LEU A 59 -1.28 13.70 -8.50
N GLY A 60 -0.87 12.45 -8.36
CA GLY A 60 -1.67 11.44 -7.65
C GLY A 60 -1.87 11.78 -6.16
N SER A 61 -0.80 12.21 -5.48
CA SER A 61 -0.87 12.63 -4.07
C SER A 61 -1.69 13.91 -3.86
N LEU A 62 -1.67 14.84 -4.81
CA LEU A 62 -2.46 16.07 -4.78
C LEU A 62 -3.96 15.80 -4.88
N LEU A 63 -4.38 14.87 -5.74
CA LEU A 63 -5.79 14.46 -5.85
C LEU A 63 -6.31 13.91 -4.51
N ILE A 64 -5.55 13.01 -3.90
CA ILE A 64 -5.89 12.43 -2.59
C ILE A 64 -5.92 13.52 -1.51
N ALA A 65 -4.92 14.40 -1.49
CA ALA A 65 -4.82 15.48 -0.51
C ALA A 65 -5.99 16.46 -0.62
N THR A 66 -6.42 16.77 -1.85
CA THR A 66 -7.56 17.66 -2.12
C THR A 66 -8.85 17.08 -1.57
N LEU A 67 -9.15 15.81 -1.84
CA LEU A 67 -10.34 15.15 -1.28
C LEU A 67 -10.31 15.12 0.25
N ARG A 68 -9.16 14.78 0.83
CA ARG A 68 -8.99 14.76 2.27
C ARG A 68 -9.17 16.15 2.89
N PHE A 69 -8.67 17.19 2.24
CA PHE A 69 -8.85 18.56 2.69
C PHE A 69 -10.31 19.00 2.63
N ILE A 70 -11.02 18.70 1.54
CA ILE A 70 -12.46 18.98 1.41
C ILE A 70 -13.24 18.29 2.55
N ARG A 71 -12.92 17.04 2.88
CA ARG A 71 -13.55 16.32 4.00
C ARG A 71 -13.32 17.02 5.34
N ILE A 72 -12.09 17.43 5.64
CA ILE A 72 -11.77 18.16 6.88
C ILE A 72 -12.57 19.48 6.95
N VAL A 73 -12.71 20.18 5.82
CA VAL A 73 -13.52 21.41 5.75
C VAL A 73 -15.00 21.12 5.99
N LEU A 74 -15.56 20.06 5.39
CA LEU A 74 -16.95 19.66 5.61
C LEU A 74 -17.23 19.27 7.05
N ASP A 75 -16.31 18.52 7.67
CA ASP A 75 -16.42 18.12 9.08
C ASP A 75 -16.37 19.34 10.00
N TYR A 76 -15.47 20.29 9.71
CA TYR A 76 -15.40 21.57 10.43
C TYR A 76 -16.68 22.41 10.29
N ILE A 77 -17.25 22.49 9.07
CA ILE A 77 -18.52 23.18 8.82
C ILE A 77 -19.64 22.50 9.60
N ASN A 78 -19.70 21.17 9.58
CA ASN A 78 -20.71 20.41 10.29
C ASN A 78 -20.66 20.67 11.81
N GLU A 79 -19.47 20.61 12.42
CA GLU A 79 -19.28 20.95 13.84
C GLU A 79 -19.74 22.38 14.15
N LYS A 80 -19.39 23.34 13.28
CA LYS A 80 -19.76 24.75 13.50
C LYS A 80 -21.27 24.98 13.34
N CYS A 81 -21.90 24.38 12.33
CA CYS A 81 -23.34 24.46 12.12
C CYS A 81 -24.11 23.87 13.32
N SER A 82 -23.72 22.68 13.79
CA SER A 82 -24.31 22.06 14.97
C SER A 82 -24.17 22.90 16.24
N SER A 83 -23.12 23.71 16.35
CA SER A 83 -22.90 24.61 17.50
C SER A 83 -23.75 25.89 17.49
N ILE A 84 -24.18 26.37 16.32
CA ILE A 84 -24.95 27.62 16.18
C ILE A 84 -26.45 27.33 16.11
N GLN A 85 -26.86 26.41 15.24
CA GLN A 85 -28.27 26.08 15.03
C GLN A 85 -28.41 24.64 14.53
N ARG A 86 -29.06 23.80 15.33
CA ARG A 86 -29.22 22.39 15.03
C ARG A 86 -30.32 22.17 13.98
N ASN A 87 -29.91 21.99 12.73
CA ASN A 87 -30.81 21.59 11.64
C ASN A 87 -30.45 20.17 11.18
N MET A 88 -31.33 19.21 11.50
CA MET A 88 -31.12 17.78 11.21
C MET A 88 -30.93 17.49 9.72
N VAL A 89 -31.58 18.26 8.83
CA VAL A 89 -31.47 18.06 7.37
C VAL A 89 -30.07 18.43 6.88
N ILE A 90 -29.53 19.56 7.35
CA ILE A 90 -28.19 20.02 6.97
C ILE A 90 -27.11 19.05 7.50
N GLU A 91 -27.23 18.62 8.76
CA GLU A 91 -26.31 17.63 9.35
C GLU A 91 -26.32 16.30 8.58
N PHE A 92 -27.50 15.82 8.18
CA PHE A 92 -27.62 14.60 7.39
C PHE A 92 -26.96 14.71 6.03
N ILE A 93 -27.20 15.82 5.31
CA ILE A 93 -26.59 16.08 4.00
C ILE A 93 -25.07 16.15 4.11
N LEU A 94 -24.54 16.92 5.07
CA LEU A 94 -23.09 17.04 5.27
C LEU A 94 -22.44 15.69 5.60
N LYS A 95 -23.06 14.90 6.48
CA LYS A 95 -22.58 13.54 6.79
C LYS A 95 -22.59 12.62 5.57
N CYS A 96 -23.63 12.70 4.73
CA CYS A 96 -23.72 11.92 3.49
C CYS A 96 -22.57 12.28 2.52
N PHE A 97 -22.31 13.57 2.32
CA PHE A 97 -21.18 14.03 1.49
C PHE A 97 -19.82 13.64 2.06
N THR A 98 -19.59 13.78 3.38
CA THR A 98 -18.35 13.33 4.02
C THR A 98 -18.15 11.82 3.82
N CYS A 99 -19.21 11.02 3.95
CA CYS A 99 -19.16 9.58 3.73
C CYS A 99 -18.80 9.24 2.27
N PHE A 100 -19.47 9.86 1.30
CA PHE A 100 -19.18 9.69 -0.12
C PHE A 100 -17.72 10.02 -0.45
N LEU A 101 -17.21 11.16 0.05
CA LEU A 101 -15.83 11.56 -0.16
C LEU A 101 -14.83 10.63 0.54
N TRP A 102 -15.19 10.04 1.68
CA TRP A 102 -14.35 9.03 2.33
C TRP A 102 -14.22 7.78 1.45
N ILE A 103 -15.32 7.28 0.90
CA ILE A 103 -15.33 6.15 -0.04
C ILE A 103 -14.51 6.50 -1.29
N PHE A 104 -14.71 7.69 -1.84
CA PHE A 104 -13.98 8.13 -3.03
C PHE A 104 -12.48 8.31 -2.79
N GLU A 105 -12.07 8.85 -1.63
CA GLU A 105 -10.66 8.93 -1.22
C GLU A 105 -10.04 7.53 -1.13
N LYS A 106 -10.75 6.56 -0.54
CA LYS A 106 -10.28 5.17 -0.44
C LYS A 106 -10.11 4.53 -1.82
N PHE A 107 -11.09 4.72 -2.70
CA PHE A 107 -11.03 4.23 -4.08
C PHE A 107 -9.86 4.86 -4.85
N LEU A 108 -9.68 6.19 -4.79
CA LEU A 108 -8.56 6.85 -5.46
C LEU A 108 -7.21 6.43 -4.92
N LYS A 109 -7.08 6.21 -3.61
CA LYS A 109 -5.85 5.65 -3.02
C LYS A 109 -5.54 4.27 -3.57
N PHE A 110 -6.53 3.39 -3.58
CA PHE A 110 -6.38 2.05 -4.15
C PHE A 110 -5.95 2.13 -5.62
N LEU A 111 -6.62 2.96 -6.43
CA LEU A 111 -6.31 3.11 -7.84
C LEU A 111 -4.93 3.72 -8.07
N ASN A 112 -4.54 4.74 -7.31
CA ASN A 112 -3.21 5.37 -7.39
C ASN A 112 -2.10 4.37 -7.07
N LYS A 113 -2.27 3.55 -6.02
CA LYS A 113 -1.30 2.52 -5.65
C LYS A 113 -1.04 1.54 -6.80
N ASN A 114 -2.10 1.04 -7.43
CA ASN A 114 -1.99 0.18 -8.60
C ASN A 114 -1.40 0.91 -9.83
N SER A 115 -1.72 2.20 -9.99
CA SER A 115 -1.14 3.03 -11.05
C SER A 115 0.37 3.18 -10.87
N TYR A 116 0.85 3.45 -9.65
CA TYR A 116 2.27 3.59 -9.35
C TYR A 116 3.07 2.34 -9.66
N VAL A 117 2.49 1.14 -9.45
CA VAL A 117 3.13 -0.11 -9.90
C VAL A 117 3.36 -0.11 -11.41
N LEU A 118 2.35 0.26 -12.21
CA LEU A 118 2.48 0.29 -13.66
C LEU A 118 3.43 1.39 -14.16
N ILE A 119 3.49 2.53 -13.46
CA ILE A 119 4.47 3.59 -13.74
C ILE A 119 5.88 3.07 -13.47
N ALA A 120 6.11 2.43 -12.33
CA ALA A 120 7.43 1.91 -11.97
C ALA A 120 7.88 0.75 -12.88
N SER A 121 6.93 -0.09 -13.32
CA SER A 121 7.17 -1.26 -14.18
C SER A 121 7.49 -0.89 -15.64
N ARG A 122 6.74 0.04 -16.25
CA ARG A 122 6.85 0.35 -17.69
C ARG A 122 7.12 1.82 -18.02
N GLY A 123 7.23 2.70 -17.02
CA GLY A 123 7.45 4.13 -17.22
C GLY A 123 6.25 4.87 -17.83
N TYR A 124 5.03 4.37 -17.65
CA TYR A 124 3.83 5.04 -18.17
C TYR A 124 3.61 6.42 -17.53
N SER A 125 2.93 7.33 -18.24
CA SER A 125 2.39 8.55 -17.64
C SER A 125 1.25 8.23 -16.68
N PHE A 126 1.01 9.10 -15.68
CA PHE A 126 0.01 8.87 -14.63
C PHE A 126 -1.36 8.46 -15.19
N CYS A 127 -1.96 9.26 -16.07
CA CYS A 127 -3.29 8.97 -16.62
C CYS A 127 -3.34 7.64 -17.41
N LYS A 128 -2.29 7.31 -18.16
CA LYS A 128 -2.20 6.06 -18.92
C LYS A 128 -2.11 4.86 -17.96
N ALA A 129 -1.27 4.97 -16.93
CA ALA A 129 -1.12 3.95 -15.90
C ALA A 129 -2.43 3.75 -15.14
N THR A 130 -3.11 4.82 -14.75
CA THR A 130 -4.40 4.78 -14.05
C THR A 130 -5.48 4.10 -14.88
N ARG A 131 -5.58 4.41 -16.17
CA ARG A 131 -6.52 3.72 -17.06
C ARG A 131 -6.25 2.22 -17.14
N LYS A 132 -4.99 1.82 -17.32
CA LYS A 132 -4.61 0.39 -17.35
C LYS A 132 -4.87 -0.29 -16.00
N ALA A 133 -4.47 0.31 -14.89
CA ALA A 133 -4.70 -0.21 -13.55
C ALA A 133 -6.19 -0.44 -13.29
N PHE A 134 -7.05 0.49 -13.69
CA PHE A 134 -8.50 0.36 -13.57
C PHE A 134 -9.04 -0.85 -14.36
N VAL A 135 -8.59 -1.03 -15.61
CA VAL A 135 -8.97 -2.19 -16.43
C VAL A 135 -8.49 -3.51 -15.82
N TYR A 136 -7.26 -3.56 -15.31
CA TYR A 136 -6.73 -4.76 -14.65
C TYR A 136 -7.52 -5.14 -13.41
N VAL A 137 -7.87 -4.16 -12.58
CA VAL A 137 -8.71 -4.36 -11.40
C VAL A 137 -10.09 -4.87 -11.78
N ILE A 138 -10.77 -4.27 -12.75
CA ILE A 138 -12.15 -4.68 -13.11
C ILE A 138 -12.17 -6.07 -13.73
N ASN A 139 -11.28 -6.34 -14.69
CA ASN A 139 -11.24 -7.62 -15.38
C ASN A 139 -10.87 -8.78 -14.44
N ASN A 140 -10.16 -8.49 -13.35
CA ASN A 140 -9.77 -9.47 -12.35
C ASN A 140 -10.28 -9.06 -10.95
N CYS A 141 -11.49 -8.51 -10.87
CA CYS A 141 -12.03 -7.94 -9.63
C CYS A 141 -12.04 -8.96 -8.48
N LEU A 142 -12.54 -10.16 -8.75
CA LEU A 142 -12.64 -11.23 -7.75
C LEU A 142 -11.25 -11.61 -7.19
N ARG A 143 -10.25 -11.78 -8.07
CA ARG A 143 -8.86 -12.06 -7.66
C ARG A 143 -8.25 -10.90 -6.87
N SER A 144 -8.51 -9.66 -7.31
CA SER A 144 -8.00 -8.46 -6.66
C SER A 144 -8.57 -8.29 -5.25
N VAL A 145 -9.88 -8.48 -5.07
CA VAL A 145 -10.56 -8.39 -3.77
C VAL A 145 -10.10 -9.48 -2.82
N VAL A 146 -10.01 -10.72 -3.29
CA VAL A 146 -9.53 -11.85 -2.48
C VAL A 146 -8.10 -11.60 -2.02
N LEU A 147 -7.20 -11.17 -2.92
CA LEU A 147 -5.83 -10.87 -2.56
C LEU A 147 -5.74 -9.77 -1.51
N VAL A 148 -6.41 -8.63 -1.71
CA VAL A 148 -6.37 -7.50 -0.79
C VAL A 148 -6.79 -7.93 0.62
N HIS A 149 -7.93 -8.62 0.75
CA HIS A 149 -8.42 -9.03 2.06
C HIS A 149 -7.55 -10.12 2.69
N LEU A 150 -7.11 -11.12 1.93
CA LEU A 150 -6.24 -12.17 2.47
C LEU A 150 -4.91 -11.59 2.96
N THR A 151 -4.29 -10.71 2.17
CA THR A 151 -3.03 -10.04 2.57
C THR A 151 -3.23 -9.20 3.83
N GLU A 152 -4.30 -8.41 3.92
CA GLU A 152 -4.60 -7.63 5.13
C GLU A 152 -4.73 -8.52 6.38
N TRP A 153 -5.47 -9.62 6.29
CA TRP A 153 -5.65 -10.55 7.42
C TRP A 153 -4.34 -11.26 7.81
N ILE A 154 -3.56 -11.75 6.84
CA ILE A 154 -2.30 -12.46 7.11
C ILE A 154 -1.30 -11.52 7.79
N LEU A 155 -1.14 -10.30 7.26
CA LEU A 155 -0.22 -9.32 7.84
C LEU A 155 -0.68 -8.84 9.22
N PHE A 156 -1.97 -8.67 9.43
CA PHE A 156 -2.53 -8.33 10.74
C PHE A 156 -2.25 -9.41 11.79
N CYS A 157 -2.46 -10.69 11.46
CA CYS A 157 -2.09 -11.82 12.32
C CYS A 157 -0.58 -11.86 12.60
N GLY A 158 0.25 -11.53 11.60
CA GLY A 158 1.69 -11.40 11.76
C GLY A 158 2.10 -10.34 12.79
N ILE A 159 1.45 -9.17 12.76
CA ILE A 159 1.71 -8.09 13.73
C ILE A 159 1.29 -8.51 15.14
N ILE A 160 0.10 -9.08 15.31
CA ILE A 160 -0.39 -9.51 16.63
C ILE A 160 0.51 -10.59 17.21
N SER A 161 0.91 -11.58 16.40
CA SER A 161 1.78 -12.66 16.88
C SER A 161 3.17 -12.15 17.27
N ALA A 162 3.76 -11.21 16.52
CA ALA A 162 5.02 -10.56 16.88
C ALA A 162 4.91 -9.78 18.21
N CYS A 163 3.86 -8.98 18.37
CA CYS A 163 3.61 -8.24 19.61
C CYS A 163 3.41 -9.17 20.81
N GLY A 164 2.60 -10.23 20.64
CA GLY A 164 2.32 -11.20 21.70
C GLY A 164 3.58 -11.99 22.11
N CYS A 165 4.35 -12.46 21.14
CA CYS A 165 5.60 -13.19 21.39
C CYS A 165 6.62 -12.31 22.10
N ASN A 166 6.86 -11.08 21.62
CA ASN A 166 7.86 -10.20 22.21
C ASN A 166 7.44 -9.74 23.63
N ALA A 167 6.17 -9.42 23.82
CA ALA A 167 5.63 -9.08 25.15
C ALA A 167 5.74 -10.25 26.14
N TYR A 168 5.47 -11.48 25.67
CA TYR A 168 5.60 -12.68 26.49
C TYR A 168 7.05 -12.96 26.87
N LEU A 169 7.99 -12.88 25.92
CA LEU A 169 9.41 -13.06 26.19
C LEU A 169 9.94 -12.01 27.17
N PHE A 170 9.52 -10.75 27.02
CA PHE A 170 9.90 -9.68 27.95
C PHE A 170 9.30 -9.87 29.34
N TYR A 171 8.04 -10.33 29.42
CA TYR A 171 7.42 -10.69 30.70
C TYR A 171 8.19 -11.82 31.41
N GLN A 172 8.55 -12.89 30.68
CA GLN A 172 9.35 -13.98 31.23
C GLN A 172 10.74 -13.53 31.68
N TYR A 173 11.35 -12.61 30.95
CA TYR A 173 12.63 -12.00 31.34
C TYR A 173 12.52 -11.25 32.68
N LEU A 174 11.48 -10.42 32.87
CA LEU A 174 11.26 -9.68 34.12
C LEU A 174 10.97 -10.60 35.32
N GLN A 175 10.33 -11.74 35.08
CA GLN A 175 10.10 -12.77 36.10
C GLN A 175 11.40 -13.48 36.46
N TRP A 176 12.25 -13.78 35.48
CA TRP A 176 13.53 -14.45 35.71
C TRP A 176 14.55 -13.59 36.46
N THR A 177 14.51 -12.26 36.29
CA THR A 177 15.39 -11.31 36.99
C THR A 177 14.85 -10.83 38.34
N ASP A 178 13.68 -11.32 38.78
CA ASP A 178 12.95 -10.84 39.97
C ASP A 178 12.68 -9.31 39.98
N GLU A 179 12.78 -8.66 38.82
CA GLU A 179 12.55 -7.22 38.65
C GLU A 179 11.05 -6.88 38.55
N PHE A 180 10.22 -7.86 38.17
CA PHE A 180 8.79 -7.65 37.96
C PHE A 180 8.09 -7.10 39.22
N ASP A 181 8.41 -7.65 40.40
CA ASP A 181 7.78 -7.22 41.65
C ASP A 181 8.37 -5.93 42.23
N GLN A 182 9.57 -5.55 41.81
CA GLN A 182 10.28 -4.33 42.26
C GLN A 182 9.79 -3.06 41.53
N LEU A 183 9.15 -3.21 40.38
CA LEU A 183 8.63 -2.11 39.59
C LEU A 183 7.33 -1.54 40.20
N ILE A 184 7.33 -0.22 40.47
CA ILE A 184 6.15 0.52 40.93
C ILE A 184 5.02 0.47 39.86
N LEU A 185 5.39 0.47 38.58
CA LEU A 185 4.47 0.43 37.43
C LEU A 185 4.74 -0.78 36.54
N ARG A 186 4.34 -1.96 37.00
CA ARG A 186 4.66 -3.27 36.39
C ARG A 186 4.24 -3.43 34.93
N TRP A 187 3.12 -2.83 34.54
CA TRP A 187 2.56 -2.96 33.18
C TRP A 187 3.12 -1.95 32.18
N THR A 188 3.64 -0.82 32.64
CA THR A 188 4.16 0.25 31.78
C THR A 188 5.27 -0.21 30.82
N PRO A 189 6.32 -0.93 31.26
CA PRO A 189 7.37 -1.37 30.34
C PRO A 189 6.85 -2.42 29.34
N ILE A 190 5.88 -3.26 29.73
CA ILE A 190 5.26 -4.24 28.84
C ILE A 190 4.45 -3.53 27.74
N VAL A 191 3.63 -2.54 28.11
CA VAL A 191 2.88 -1.73 27.13
C VAL A 191 3.83 -0.99 26.20
N ALA A 192 4.93 -0.43 26.72
CA ALA A 192 5.94 0.22 25.90
C ALA A 192 6.58 -0.74 24.87
N ILE A 193 6.93 -1.96 25.28
CA ILE A 193 7.45 -2.99 24.38
C ILE A 193 6.41 -3.38 23.32
N ILE A 194 5.14 -3.54 23.68
CA ILE A 194 4.07 -3.82 22.71
C ILE A 194 3.97 -2.70 21.68
N LEU A 195 3.98 -1.43 22.12
CA LEU A 195 3.89 -0.27 21.23
C LEU A 195 5.09 -0.18 20.27
N ILE A 196 6.30 -0.35 20.79
CA ILE A 196 7.53 -0.34 19.96
C ILE A 196 7.52 -1.49 18.97
N THR A 197 7.14 -2.70 19.42
CA THR A 197 7.05 -3.88 18.55
C THR A 197 6.00 -3.68 17.46
N TYR A 198 4.85 -3.11 17.80
CA TYR A 198 3.79 -2.80 16.84
C TYR A 198 4.29 -1.83 15.76
N LEU A 199 4.99 -0.75 16.15
CA LEU A 199 5.53 0.22 15.19
C LEU A 199 6.54 -0.43 14.24
N ILE A 200 7.52 -1.18 14.79
CA ILE A 200 8.54 -1.86 13.99
C ILE A 200 7.89 -2.90 13.06
N ALA A 201 7.04 -3.78 13.60
CA ALA A 201 6.36 -4.81 12.82
C ALA A 201 5.52 -4.19 11.69
N SER A 202 4.77 -3.11 11.98
CA SER A 202 3.96 -2.42 10.96
C SER A 202 4.80 -1.86 9.82
N LEU A 203 5.99 -1.31 10.10
CA LEU A 203 6.93 -0.83 9.08
C LEU A 203 7.52 -1.97 8.23
N PHE A 204 7.83 -3.12 8.83
CA PHE A 204 8.30 -4.27 8.07
C PHE A 204 7.17 -4.84 7.19
N PHE A 205 5.98 -5.04 7.76
CA PHE A 205 4.84 -5.61 7.05
C PHE A 205 4.27 -4.69 5.97
N SER A 206 4.46 -3.36 6.04
CA SER A 206 4.09 -2.46 4.94
C SER A 206 4.90 -2.74 3.66
N VAL A 207 6.17 -3.13 3.79
CA VAL A 207 7.01 -3.53 2.66
C VAL A 207 6.49 -4.82 2.02
N TYR A 208 6.07 -5.79 2.84
CA TYR A 208 5.45 -7.04 2.35
C TYR A 208 4.10 -6.78 1.65
N ASP A 209 3.25 -5.91 2.20
CA ASP A 209 2.00 -5.48 1.55
C ASP A 209 2.27 -4.91 0.16
N MET A 210 3.27 -4.04 0.06
CA MET A 210 3.64 -3.43 -1.21
C MET A 210 4.23 -4.44 -2.20
N ALA A 211 5.02 -5.41 -1.73
CA ALA A 211 5.57 -6.49 -2.55
C ALA A 211 4.44 -7.32 -3.18
N ILE A 212 3.50 -7.80 -2.36
CA ILE A 212 2.39 -8.65 -2.83
C ILE A 212 1.54 -7.90 -3.86
N LYS A 213 1.18 -6.65 -3.58
CA LYS A 213 0.42 -5.80 -4.51
C LYS A 213 1.16 -5.58 -5.83
N THR A 214 2.46 -5.33 -5.76
CA THR A 214 3.28 -5.11 -6.96
C THR A 214 3.38 -6.36 -7.81
N LEU A 215 3.69 -7.51 -7.19
CA LEU A 215 3.80 -8.79 -7.89
C LEU A 215 2.46 -9.19 -8.53
N PHE A 216 1.34 -8.94 -7.85
CA PHE A 216 0.02 -9.21 -8.41
C PHE A 216 -0.29 -8.34 -9.62
N VAL A 217 -0.03 -7.04 -9.56
CA VAL A 217 -0.23 -6.15 -10.72
C VAL A 217 0.70 -6.53 -11.87
N CYS A 218 1.96 -6.89 -11.59
CA CYS A 218 2.88 -7.39 -12.62
C CYS A 218 2.38 -8.71 -13.24
N PHE A 219 1.81 -9.60 -12.43
CA PHE A 219 1.15 -10.81 -12.92
C PHE A 219 -0.07 -10.52 -13.80
N LEU A 220 -0.92 -9.58 -13.42
CA LEU A 220 -2.05 -9.16 -14.28
C LEU A 220 -1.56 -8.55 -15.58
N GLN A 221 -0.46 -7.80 -15.52
CA GLN A 221 0.18 -7.22 -16.69
C GLN A 221 0.82 -8.30 -17.59
N ASP A 222 1.45 -9.32 -17.02
CA ASP A 222 2.02 -10.47 -17.74
C ASP A 222 0.93 -11.28 -18.47
N LEU A 223 -0.23 -11.45 -17.84
CA LEU A 223 -1.41 -12.07 -18.48
C LEU A 223 -1.99 -11.28 -19.66
N ASP A 224 -1.81 -9.96 -19.66
CA ASP A 224 -2.32 -9.05 -20.70
C ASP A 224 -1.32 -8.89 -21.84
N GLU A 225 -0.02 -8.83 -21.53
CA GLU A 225 1.04 -8.56 -22.50
C GLU A 225 1.63 -9.84 -23.14
N ASN A 226 1.55 -11.00 -22.48
CA ASN A 226 2.14 -12.25 -22.96
C ASN A 226 1.08 -13.35 -23.22
N ASP A 227 1.35 -14.19 -24.22
CA ASP A 227 0.44 -15.25 -24.68
C ASP A 227 1.02 -16.66 -24.47
N GLY A 228 2.27 -16.78 -24.01
CA GLY A 228 2.97 -18.04 -23.82
C GLY A 228 3.63 -18.57 -25.10
N SER A 229 3.64 -17.78 -26.18
CA SER A 229 4.39 -18.10 -27.40
C SER A 229 5.91 -17.98 -27.17
N ILE A 230 6.69 -18.49 -28.12
CA ILE A 230 8.16 -18.37 -28.10
C ILE A 230 8.59 -16.89 -28.15
N GLN A 231 7.79 -16.04 -28.81
CA GLN A 231 8.06 -14.60 -28.94
C GLN A 231 7.67 -13.83 -27.67
N HIS A 232 6.58 -14.25 -27.01
CA HIS A 232 6.02 -13.61 -25.82
C HIS A 232 5.73 -14.64 -24.71
N PRO A 233 6.77 -15.23 -24.10
CA PRO A 233 6.59 -16.19 -23.00
C PRO A 233 6.12 -15.47 -21.74
N TYR A 234 5.28 -16.13 -20.94
CA TYR A 234 4.97 -15.67 -19.59
C TYR A 234 6.22 -15.66 -18.72
N VAL A 235 6.39 -14.58 -17.96
CA VAL A 235 7.53 -14.40 -17.04
C VAL A 235 7.22 -14.98 -15.65
N MET A 236 5.93 -15.10 -15.30
CA MET A 236 5.49 -15.67 -14.03
C MET A 236 6.04 -17.09 -13.77
N ASN A 237 6.14 -17.46 -12.49
CA ASN A 237 6.69 -18.76 -12.11
C ASN A 237 5.79 -19.95 -12.54
N ASN A 238 6.38 -21.15 -12.56
CA ASN A 238 5.69 -22.37 -13.00
C ASN A 238 4.49 -22.74 -12.12
N GLU A 239 4.50 -22.37 -10.83
CA GLU A 239 3.36 -22.61 -9.94
C GLU A 239 2.16 -21.73 -10.31
N LEU A 240 2.38 -20.43 -10.54
CA LEU A 240 1.34 -19.51 -10.99
C LEU A 240 0.81 -19.92 -12.36
N LEU A 241 1.68 -20.31 -13.29
CA LEU A 241 1.28 -20.86 -14.60
C LEU A 241 0.29 -22.03 -14.44
N ARG A 242 0.61 -22.98 -13.57
CA ARG A 242 -0.28 -24.12 -13.27
C ARG A 242 -1.60 -23.65 -12.65
N LEU A 243 -1.56 -22.70 -11.70
CA LEU A 243 -2.76 -22.17 -11.05
C LEU A 243 -3.71 -21.47 -12.04
N VAL A 244 -3.16 -20.75 -13.03
CA VAL A 244 -3.97 -20.11 -14.08
C VAL A 244 -4.23 -20.99 -15.30
N HIS A 245 -3.80 -22.25 -15.28
CA HIS A 245 -3.92 -23.18 -16.40
C HIS A 245 -3.31 -22.63 -17.71
N LYS A 246 -2.14 -22.00 -17.61
CA LYS A 246 -1.35 -21.47 -18.73
C LYS A 246 -0.01 -22.20 -18.81
N THR A 247 0.57 -22.28 -20.01
CA THR A 247 1.88 -22.88 -20.24
C THR A 247 2.66 -22.08 -21.27
N ASN A 248 3.98 -22.02 -21.11
CA ASN A 248 4.87 -21.51 -22.14
C ASN A 248 5.17 -22.61 -23.15
N ILE A 249 5.17 -22.26 -24.44
CA ILE A 249 5.67 -23.13 -25.51
C ILE A 249 7.18 -23.20 -25.36
N VAL A 250 7.70 -24.39 -25.05
CA VAL A 250 9.13 -24.65 -24.97
C VAL A 250 9.58 -25.17 -26.33
N GLU A 251 10.59 -24.54 -26.95
CA GLU A 251 11.27 -25.14 -28.09
C GLU A 251 11.84 -26.51 -27.66
N LYS A 252 11.35 -27.59 -28.26
CA LYS A 252 12.03 -28.88 -28.19
C LYS A 252 13.36 -28.73 -28.94
N LYS A 253 14.45 -28.56 -28.19
CA LYS A 253 15.80 -28.79 -28.70
C LYS A 253 16.00 -30.27 -28.99
#